data_AF-A0A6H5IQ37-F1
#
_entry.id   AF-A0A6H5IQ37-F1
#
_cell.length_a   1.000
_cell.length_b   1.000
_cell.length_c   1.000
_cell.angle_alpha   90.00
_cell.angle_beta   90.00
_cell.angle_gamma   90.00
#
_symmetry.space_group_name_H-M   'P 1'
#
loop_
_entity.id
_entity.type
_entity.pdbx_description
1 polymer ?
#
loop_
_entity_poly.entity_id
_entity_poly.type
_entity_poly.pdbx_seq_one_letter_code
_entity_poly.pdbx_strand_id
1 'polypeptide(L)'
;MSYQDFCKSEKNRKRYWARNYAAWPSFSLFQPNYTHKWLKSMEDIGKVNCVITQNVDYLHRKAGSKNVIELHGTGYNVKCMRCERQVDRFEFQKILDELNPSLKVTSTEIRPDGDVELTQEQADGFVVPPCSSCGGILKPNIVFFGDNVARSVVEQVKNEVEDADSLLVLGTSLTTFSGYRIILQATEAVKPIAIVNIGDTRGDSHAQLKIRGRCGEILKSIGNKL
;
A
#
# COMPACT_ATOMS: atom_id res chain seq x y z
N MET A 1 -1.66 -8.94 11.72
CA MET A 1 -2.07 -10.23 11.11
C MET A 1 -0.99 -10.66 10.15
N SER A 2 -0.38 -11.85 10.31
CA SER A 2 0.57 -12.38 9.30
C SER A 2 -0.17 -13.13 8.18
N TYR A 3 0.53 -13.41 7.08
CA TYR A 3 0.01 -14.24 6.00
C TYR A 3 -0.40 -15.63 6.48
N GLN A 4 0.45 -16.26 7.30
CA GLN A 4 0.19 -17.60 7.81
C GLN A 4 -1.03 -17.63 8.73
N ASP A 5 -1.19 -16.62 9.60
CA ASP A 5 -2.33 -16.52 10.51
C ASP A 5 -3.65 -16.40 9.75
N PHE A 6 -3.65 -15.65 8.65
CA PHE A 6 -4.80 -15.48 7.77
C PHE A 6 -5.15 -16.79 7.03
N CYS A 7 -4.14 -17.50 6.53
CA CYS A 7 -4.36 -18.74 5.79
C CYS A 7 -4.90 -19.86 6.67
N LYS A 8 -4.34 -20.02 7.89
CA LYS A 8 -4.57 -21.18 8.74
C LYS A 8 -5.90 -21.14 9.52
N SER A 9 -6.51 -19.96 9.71
CA SER A 9 -7.65 -19.81 10.63
C SER A 9 -8.80 -19.01 10.02
N GLU A 10 -9.97 -19.63 9.90
CA GLU A 10 -11.19 -18.93 9.50
C GLU A 10 -11.56 -17.82 10.48
N LYS A 11 -11.41 -18.07 11.78
CA LYS A 11 -11.62 -17.06 12.83
C LYS A 11 -10.74 -15.82 12.61
N ASN A 12 -9.48 -16.01 12.26
CA ASN A 12 -8.57 -14.90 11.95
C ASN A 12 -8.99 -14.15 10.69
N ARG A 13 -9.46 -14.85 9.66
CA ARG A 13 -9.99 -14.21 8.44
C ARG A 13 -11.23 -13.38 8.72
N LYS A 14 -12.18 -13.91 9.48
CA LYS A 14 -13.39 -13.18 9.91
C LYS A 14 -13.01 -11.92 10.68
N ARG A 15 -12.14 -12.04 11.69
CA ARG A 15 -11.66 -10.88 12.46
C ARG A 15 -10.95 -9.85 11.60
N TYR A 16 -10.11 -10.27 10.66
CA TYR A 16 -9.46 -9.36 9.72
C TYR A 16 -10.48 -8.61 8.85
N TRP A 17 -11.40 -9.35 8.23
CA TRP A 17 -12.38 -8.78 7.32
C TRP A 17 -13.40 -7.90 8.03
N ALA A 18 -13.81 -8.24 9.26
CA ALA A 18 -14.68 -7.39 10.07
C ALA A 18 -14.03 -6.03 10.34
N ARG A 19 -12.75 -6.01 10.75
CA ARG A 19 -11.99 -4.76 10.97
C ARG A 19 -11.78 -3.99 9.67
N ASN A 20 -11.45 -4.69 8.59
CA ASN A 20 -11.28 -4.06 7.27
C ASN A 20 -12.58 -3.47 6.74
N TYR A 21 -13.71 -4.16 6.92
CA TYR A 21 -15.06 -3.68 6.61
C TYR A 21 -15.36 -2.39 7.38
N ALA A 22 -15.12 -2.41 8.69
CA ALA A 22 -15.36 -1.28 9.58
C ALA A 22 -14.52 -0.04 9.20
N ALA A 23 -13.26 -0.24 8.83
CA ALA A 23 -12.33 0.85 8.48
C ALA A 23 -12.55 1.41 7.06
N TRP A 24 -13.15 0.64 6.16
CA TRP A 24 -13.21 0.97 4.73
C TRP A 24 -13.87 2.32 4.39
N PRO A 25 -15.00 2.72 4.99
CA PRO A 25 -15.61 4.02 4.69
C PRO A 25 -14.64 5.18 4.91
N SER A 26 -13.91 5.19 6.03
CA SER A 26 -12.92 6.24 6.31
C SER A 26 -11.66 6.10 5.46
N PHE A 27 -11.14 4.88 5.31
CA PHE A 27 -9.93 4.62 4.52
C PHE A 27 -10.09 5.03 3.05
N SER A 28 -11.25 4.73 2.45
CA SER A 28 -11.54 5.05 1.06
C SER A 28 -11.71 6.56 0.80
N LEU A 29 -11.97 7.37 1.84
CA LEU A 29 -12.15 8.81 1.73
C LEU A 29 -10.85 9.61 1.75
N PHE A 30 -9.72 9.02 2.13
CA PHE A 30 -8.43 9.72 2.16
C PHE A 30 -8.09 10.34 0.80
N GLN A 31 -7.59 11.57 0.84
CA GLN A 31 -7.25 12.37 -0.34
C GLN A 31 -5.74 12.57 -0.49
N PRO A 32 -5.23 12.66 -1.73
CA PRO A 32 -3.82 12.90 -1.95
C PRO A 32 -3.37 14.26 -1.39
N ASN A 33 -2.27 14.26 -0.65
CA ASN A 33 -1.62 15.47 -0.17
C ASN A 33 -0.67 16.10 -1.22
N TYR A 34 0.03 17.17 -0.85
CA TYR A 34 0.95 17.88 -1.74
C TYR A 34 2.05 16.98 -2.34
N THR A 35 2.62 16.04 -1.59
CA THR A 35 3.68 15.15 -2.09
C THR A 35 3.20 14.32 -3.28
N HIS A 36 1.99 13.75 -3.19
CA HIS A 36 1.39 12.98 -4.28
C HIS A 36 1.14 13.83 -5.52
N LYS A 37 0.58 15.03 -5.33
CA LYS A 37 0.30 15.99 -6.41
C LYS A 37 1.59 16.50 -7.07
N TRP A 38 2.64 16.70 -6.28
CA TRP A 38 3.95 17.08 -6.77
C TRP A 38 4.56 15.96 -7.64
N LEU A 39 4.55 14.71 -7.17
CA LEU A 39 5.01 13.56 -7.97
C LEU A 39 4.24 13.42 -9.29
N LYS A 40 2.92 13.60 -9.27
CA LYS A 40 2.10 13.68 -10.48
C LYS A 40 2.59 14.77 -11.43
N SER A 41 2.86 15.98 -10.92
CA SER A 41 3.31 17.09 -11.76
C SER A 41 4.71 16.86 -12.33
N MET A 42 5.59 16.17 -11.59
CA MET A 42 6.92 15.79 -12.09
C MET A 42 6.83 14.71 -13.17
N GLU A 43 5.90 13.78 -13.04
CA GLU A 43 5.57 12.82 -14.11
C GLU A 43 5.05 13.52 -15.37
N ASP A 44 4.16 14.52 -15.22
CA ASP A 44 3.61 15.26 -16.38
C ASP A 44 4.68 16.01 -17.19
N ILE A 45 5.77 16.43 -16.56
CA ILE A 45 6.91 17.09 -17.22
C ILE A 45 8.07 16.15 -17.53
N GLY A 46 7.90 14.84 -17.35
CA GLY A 46 8.91 13.81 -17.68
C GLY A 46 10.11 13.75 -16.74
N LYS A 47 10.01 14.31 -15.53
CA LYS A 47 11.06 14.29 -14.50
C LYS A 47 10.97 13.11 -13.53
N VAL A 48 9.80 12.50 -13.41
CA VAL A 48 9.59 11.25 -12.67
C VAL A 48 9.05 10.22 -13.64
N ASN A 49 9.84 9.18 -13.94
CA ASN A 49 9.42 8.11 -14.85
C ASN A 49 8.42 7.16 -14.21
N CYS A 50 8.67 6.78 -12.95
CA CYS A 50 7.87 5.79 -12.22
C CYS A 50 7.81 6.13 -10.73
N VAL A 51 6.66 5.85 -10.11
CA VAL A 51 6.50 5.86 -8.65
C VAL A 51 6.38 4.43 -8.15
N ILE A 52 7.38 3.96 -7.41
CA ILE A 52 7.33 2.68 -6.70
C ILE A 52 6.89 2.95 -5.26
N THR A 53 5.73 2.45 -4.85
CA THR A 53 5.16 2.72 -3.53
C THR A 53 5.00 1.44 -2.70
N GLN A 54 5.36 1.54 -1.42
CA GLN A 54 5.06 0.52 -0.40
C GLN A 54 3.64 0.67 0.17
N ASN A 55 3.00 1.81 -0.08
CA ASN A 55 1.68 2.10 0.45
C ASN A 55 0.62 1.33 -0.33
N VAL A 56 -0.49 1.02 0.35
CA VAL A 56 -1.63 0.26 -0.19
C VAL A 56 -2.90 1.13 -0.29
N ASP A 57 -2.72 2.45 -0.17
CA ASP A 57 -3.77 3.47 0.04
C ASP A 57 -4.33 4.08 -1.25
N TYR A 58 -3.75 3.73 -2.41
CA TYR A 58 -4.15 4.21 -3.73
C TYR A 58 -4.01 5.73 -3.93
N LEU A 59 -3.31 6.45 -3.03
CA LEU A 59 -3.24 7.92 -3.05
C LEU A 59 -2.44 8.46 -4.24
N HIS A 60 -1.41 7.75 -4.71
CA HIS A 60 -0.69 8.13 -5.93
C HIS A 60 -1.60 8.06 -7.16
N ARG A 61 -2.40 7.00 -7.29
CA ARG A 61 -3.37 6.86 -8.39
C ARG A 61 -4.51 7.88 -8.28
N LYS A 62 -5.00 8.16 -7.06
CA LYS A 62 -5.97 9.27 -6.82
C LYS A 62 -5.40 10.65 -7.18
N ALA A 63 -4.09 10.86 -7.06
CA ALA A 63 -3.43 12.08 -7.52
C ALA A 63 -3.32 12.14 -9.06
N GLY A 64 -3.61 11.03 -9.75
CA GLY A 64 -3.57 10.88 -11.19
C GLY A 64 -2.26 10.29 -11.74
N SER A 65 -1.33 9.86 -10.87
CA SER A 65 -0.08 9.24 -11.33
C SER A 65 -0.39 7.99 -12.14
N LYS A 66 0.23 7.86 -13.32
CA LYS A 66 -0.06 6.79 -14.28
C LYS A 66 0.92 5.63 -14.13
N ASN A 67 2.22 5.92 -14.13
CA ASN A 67 3.25 4.89 -13.94
C ASN A 67 3.51 4.68 -12.44
N VAL A 68 2.66 3.83 -11.82
CA VAL A 68 2.74 3.50 -10.39
C VAL A 68 2.87 1.99 -10.22
N ILE A 69 3.95 1.57 -9.55
CA ILE A 69 4.14 0.19 -9.10
C ILE A 69 3.79 0.11 -7.62
N GLU A 70 2.67 -0.55 -7.31
CA GLU A 70 2.21 -0.83 -5.95
C GLU A 70 2.93 -2.09 -5.42
N LEU A 71 4.12 -1.91 -4.84
CA LEU A 71 5.02 -2.99 -4.42
C LEU A 71 4.34 -4.01 -3.49
N HIS A 72 3.48 -3.51 -2.59
CA HIS A 72 2.74 -4.35 -1.65
C HIS A 72 1.28 -4.54 -2.06
N GLY A 73 0.95 -4.31 -3.33
CA GLY A 73 -0.42 -4.35 -3.84
C GLY A 73 -1.28 -3.20 -3.32
N THR A 74 -2.59 -3.38 -3.30
CA THR A 74 -3.55 -2.31 -3.03
C THR A 74 -4.72 -2.77 -2.17
N GLY A 75 -5.16 -1.90 -1.25
CA GLY A 75 -6.36 -2.12 -0.44
C GLY A 75 -7.66 -1.97 -1.22
N TYR A 76 -7.59 -1.48 -2.47
CA TYR A 76 -8.75 -1.20 -3.30
C TYR A 76 -9.21 -2.40 -4.14
N ASN A 77 -8.50 -3.54 -4.03
CA ASN A 77 -8.87 -4.78 -4.67
C ASN A 77 -8.85 -5.95 -3.69
N VAL A 78 -9.72 -6.92 -3.93
CA VAL A 78 -9.79 -8.21 -3.25
C VAL A 78 -9.44 -9.29 -4.26
N LYS A 79 -8.61 -10.27 -3.88
CA LYS A 79 -8.23 -11.39 -4.74
C LYS A 79 -8.65 -12.72 -4.15
N CYS A 80 -9.03 -13.66 -5.01
CA CYS A 80 -9.13 -15.06 -4.63
C CYS A 80 -7.74 -15.68 -4.53
N MET A 81 -7.47 -16.38 -3.43
CA MET A 81 -6.20 -17.07 -3.21
C MET A 81 -6.04 -18.36 -4.03
N ARG A 82 -7.08 -18.79 -4.76
CA ARG A 82 -7.03 -20.00 -5.60
C ARG A 82 -7.05 -19.71 -7.09
N CYS A 83 -8.02 -18.94 -7.57
CA CYS A 83 -8.16 -18.64 -9.00
C CYS A 83 -7.71 -17.24 -9.39
N GLU A 84 -7.12 -16.48 -8.46
CA GLU A 84 -6.59 -15.12 -8.66
C GLU A 84 -7.58 -14.06 -9.17
N ARG A 85 -8.86 -14.42 -9.31
CA ARG A 85 -9.92 -13.47 -9.68
C ARG A 85 -9.93 -12.30 -8.71
N GLN A 86 -9.96 -11.10 -9.27
CA GLN A 86 -10.04 -9.85 -8.54
C GLN A 86 -11.48 -9.35 -8.48
N VAL A 87 -11.79 -8.65 -7.39
CA VAL A 87 -13.05 -7.97 -7.14
C VAL A 87 -12.69 -6.58 -6.62
N ASP A 88 -13.33 -5.54 -7.17
CA ASP A 88 -13.16 -4.18 -6.68
C ASP A 88 -13.60 -4.09 -5.21
N ARG A 89 -12.87 -3.34 -4.38
CA ARG A 89 -13.14 -3.29 -2.94
C ARG A 89 -14.45 -2.55 -2.61
N PHE A 90 -14.94 -1.62 -3.43
CA PHE A 90 -16.26 -1.01 -3.26
C PHE A 90 -17.38 -2.00 -3.58
N GLU A 91 -17.23 -2.81 -4.63
CA GLU A 91 -18.17 -3.90 -4.91
C GLU A 91 -18.17 -4.92 -3.77
N PHE A 92 -16.99 -5.31 -3.29
CA PHE A 92 -16.88 -6.22 -2.17
C PHE A 92 -17.49 -5.64 -0.88
N GLN A 93 -17.40 -4.32 -0.67
CA GLN A 93 -18.06 -3.66 0.46
C GLN A 93 -19.56 -3.90 0.45
N LYS A 94 -20.22 -3.70 -0.70
CA LYS A 94 -21.68 -3.90 -0.84
C LYS A 94 -22.09 -5.33 -0.51
N ILE A 95 -21.30 -6.31 -0.98
CA ILE A 95 -21.54 -7.73 -0.66
C ILE A 95 -21.42 -7.97 0.85
N LEU A 96 -20.43 -7.36 1.51
CA LEU A 96 -20.30 -7.47 2.96
C LEU A 96 -21.44 -6.77 3.71
N ASP A 97 -21.93 -5.62 3.22
CA ASP A 97 -23.06 -4.90 3.81
C ASP A 97 -24.33 -5.79 3.79
N GLU A 98 -24.61 -6.45 2.66
CA GLU A 98 -25.75 -7.36 2.49
C GLU A 98 -25.66 -8.59 3.40
N LEU A 99 -24.47 -9.14 3.59
CA LEU A 99 -24.24 -10.34 4.41
C LEU A 99 -24.18 -10.04 5.91
N ASN A 100 -23.97 -8.78 6.30
CA ASN A 100 -23.75 -8.38 7.69
C ASN A 100 -24.66 -7.21 8.12
N PRO A 101 -25.99 -7.26 7.91
CA PRO A 101 -26.90 -6.12 8.12
C PRO A 101 -26.99 -5.66 9.59
N SER A 102 -26.66 -6.54 10.54
CA SER A 102 -26.67 -6.25 11.97
C SER A 102 -25.41 -5.52 12.46
N LEU A 103 -24.32 -5.50 11.66
CA LEU A 103 -23.07 -4.88 12.05
C LEU A 103 -23.11 -3.37 11.79
N LYS A 104 -23.62 -2.61 12.76
CA LYS A 104 -23.56 -1.14 12.75
C LYS A 104 -22.18 -0.68 13.23
N VAL A 105 -21.24 -0.48 12.30
CA VAL A 105 -19.95 0.13 12.64
C VAL A 105 -20.14 1.64 12.66
N THR A 106 -20.15 2.24 13.85
CA THR A 106 -20.08 3.70 14.02
C THR A 106 -18.63 4.18 13.95
N SER A 107 -18.38 5.24 13.19
CA SER A 107 -17.06 5.81 12.89
C SER A 107 -16.27 6.35 14.10
N THR A 108 -16.84 6.30 15.31
CA THR A 108 -16.25 6.86 16.54
C THR A 108 -15.14 6.00 17.16
N GLU A 109 -14.91 4.79 16.67
CA GLU A 109 -13.92 3.83 17.23
C GLU A 109 -12.67 3.65 16.34
N ILE A 110 -12.45 4.54 15.38
CA ILE A 110 -11.29 4.48 14.46
C ILE A 110 -10.07 5.11 15.16
N ARG A 111 -9.05 4.30 15.41
CA ARG A 111 -7.75 4.73 15.95
C ARG A 111 -6.98 5.60 14.93
N PRO A 112 -5.98 6.39 15.37
CA PRO A 112 -5.22 7.28 14.47
C PRO A 112 -4.49 6.59 13.31
N ASP A 113 -4.24 5.28 13.41
CA ASP A 113 -3.67 4.43 12.36
C ASP A 113 -4.74 3.83 11.42
N GLY A 114 -6.00 4.21 11.59
CA GLY A 114 -7.14 3.70 10.82
C GLY A 114 -7.68 2.36 11.31
N ASP A 115 -7.19 1.85 12.44
CA ASP A 115 -7.64 0.58 12.99
C ASP A 115 -8.96 0.71 13.75
N VAL A 116 -9.87 -0.25 13.58
CA VAL A 116 -11.12 -0.32 14.33
C VAL A 116 -11.03 -1.45 15.34
N GLU A 117 -11.30 -1.12 16.60
CA GLU A 117 -11.42 -2.14 17.64
C GLU A 117 -12.84 -2.70 17.62
N LEU A 118 -12.97 -3.98 17.26
CA LEU A 118 -14.25 -4.69 17.28
C LEU A 118 -14.27 -5.66 18.45
N THR A 119 -15.45 -5.84 19.07
CA THR A 119 -15.63 -6.87 20.10
C THR A 119 -15.45 -8.27 19.50
N GLN A 120 -15.11 -9.24 20.34
CA GLN A 120 -14.93 -10.63 19.91
C GLN A 120 -16.22 -11.21 19.31
N GLU A 121 -17.38 -10.86 19.88
CA GLU A 121 -18.70 -11.28 19.41
C GLU A 121 -19.04 -10.71 18.02
N GLN A 122 -18.73 -9.43 17.79
CA GLN A 122 -18.89 -8.78 16.48
C GLN A 122 -18.01 -9.45 15.41
N ALA A 123 -16.78 -9.83 15.77
CA ALA A 123 -15.86 -10.50 14.85
C ALA A 123 -16.25 -11.96 14.55
N ASP A 124 -16.76 -12.70 15.55
CA ASP A 124 -17.11 -14.10 15.41
C ASP A 124 -18.41 -14.29 14.58
N GLY A 125 -19.35 -13.34 14.68
CA GLY A 125 -20.58 -13.32 13.88
C GLY A 125 -20.40 -12.81 12.44
N PHE A 126 -19.21 -12.29 12.08
CA PHE A 126 -18.98 -11.69 10.76
C PHE A 126 -18.92 -12.75 9.65
N VAL A 127 -19.71 -12.53 8.60
CA VAL A 127 -19.80 -13.40 7.43
C VAL A 127 -18.93 -12.87 6.30
N VAL A 128 -18.00 -13.72 5.85
CA VAL A 128 -17.14 -13.44 4.69
C VAL A 128 -17.55 -14.40 3.56
N PRO A 129 -17.95 -13.90 2.39
CA PRO A 129 -18.33 -14.77 1.29
C PRO A 129 -17.11 -15.49 0.71
N PRO A 130 -17.28 -16.71 0.19
CA PRO A 130 -16.26 -17.34 -0.63
C PRO A 130 -16.20 -16.68 -2.02
N CYS A 131 -15.14 -16.95 -2.78
CA CYS A 131 -15.04 -16.48 -4.17
C CYS A 131 -16.21 -17.01 -5.02
N SER A 132 -16.94 -16.13 -5.68
CA SER A 132 -18.09 -16.49 -6.53
C SER A 132 -17.74 -17.41 -7.71
N SER A 133 -16.48 -17.42 -8.14
CA SER A 133 -16.05 -18.21 -9.31
C SER A 133 -15.61 -19.63 -8.98
N CYS A 134 -15.12 -19.88 -7.77
CA CYS A 134 -14.60 -21.21 -7.42
C CYS A 134 -14.99 -21.69 -6.02
N GLY A 135 -15.32 -20.78 -5.11
CA GLY A 135 -15.51 -21.06 -3.68
C GLY A 135 -14.26 -20.85 -2.82
N GLY A 136 -13.20 -20.28 -3.37
CA GLY A 136 -11.90 -20.11 -2.68
C GLY A 136 -11.89 -18.96 -1.69
N ILE A 137 -10.86 -18.91 -0.83
CA ILE A 137 -10.68 -17.84 0.16
C ILE A 137 -10.39 -16.51 -0.55
N LEU A 138 -11.10 -15.46 -0.12
CA LEU A 138 -10.86 -14.08 -0.53
C LEU A 138 -9.93 -13.38 0.46
N LYS A 139 -8.93 -12.67 -0.07
CA LYS A 139 -7.95 -11.88 0.68
C LYS A 139 -7.84 -10.49 0.02
N PRO A 140 -7.65 -9.40 0.76
CA PRO A 140 -7.24 -8.14 0.13
C PRO A 140 -5.99 -8.38 -0.72
N ASN A 141 -5.89 -7.69 -1.86
CA ASN A 141 -4.75 -7.78 -2.76
C ASN A 141 -3.56 -6.96 -2.24
N ILE A 142 -3.19 -7.20 -0.97
CA ILE A 142 -2.07 -6.59 -0.25
C ILE A 142 -1.06 -7.68 0.10
N VAL A 143 0.24 -7.40 0.06
CA VAL A 143 1.27 -8.31 0.57
C VAL A 143 1.30 -8.22 2.10
N PHE A 144 0.99 -9.32 2.79
CA PHE A 144 1.05 -9.38 4.26
C PHE A 144 2.47 -9.65 4.76
N PHE A 145 2.73 -9.42 6.04
CA PHE A 145 3.97 -9.89 6.67
C PHE A 145 4.07 -11.43 6.53
N GLY A 146 5.21 -11.89 6.02
CA GLY A 146 5.46 -13.29 5.70
C GLY A 146 4.88 -13.76 4.36
N ASP A 147 4.24 -12.88 3.59
CA ASP A 147 3.86 -13.10 2.19
C ASP A 147 4.98 -12.65 1.23
N ASN A 148 4.88 -13.03 -0.04
CA ASN A 148 5.83 -12.64 -1.08
C ASN A 148 5.24 -11.58 -2.00
N VAL A 149 6.08 -10.61 -2.39
CA VAL A 149 5.78 -9.74 -3.53
C VAL A 149 5.78 -10.60 -4.80
N ALA A 150 4.78 -10.40 -5.67
CA ALA A 150 4.67 -11.15 -6.92
C ALA A 150 5.93 -10.98 -7.79
N ARG A 151 6.40 -12.07 -8.42
CA ARG A 151 7.64 -12.05 -9.22
C ARG A 151 7.61 -11.00 -10.32
N SER A 152 6.49 -10.90 -11.04
CA SER A 152 6.28 -9.89 -12.08
C SER A 152 6.44 -8.46 -11.55
N VAL A 153 5.98 -8.16 -10.33
CA VAL A 153 6.16 -6.84 -9.70
C VAL A 153 7.62 -6.62 -9.34
N VAL A 154 8.33 -7.64 -8.84
CA VAL A 154 9.77 -7.55 -8.56
C VAL A 154 10.58 -7.30 -9.84
N GLU A 155 10.23 -7.96 -10.93
CA GLU A 155 10.84 -7.78 -12.25
C GLU A 155 10.56 -6.37 -12.80
N GLN A 156 9.33 -5.87 -12.70
CA GLN A 156 8.99 -4.50 -13.08
C GLN A 156 9.80 -3.47 -12.30
N VAL A 157 9.90 -3.62 -10.98
CA VAL A 157 10.73 -2.74 -10.13
C VAL A 157 12.19 -2.76 -10.57
N LYS A 158 12.73 -3.95 -10.84
CA LYS A 158 14.11 -4.09 -11.28
C LYS A 158 14.35 -3.32 -12.58
N ASN A 159 13.50 -3.52 -13.58
CA ASN A 159 13.63 -2.85 -14.88
C ASN A 159 13.55 -1.32 -14.73
N GLU A 160 12.58 -0.81 -13.96
CA GLU A 160 12.45 0.64 -13.72
C GLU A 160 13.67 1.25 -13.00
N VAL A 161 14.28 0.50 -12.07
CA VAL A 161 15.51 0.95 -11.38
C VAL A 161 16.71 0.93 -12.33
N GLU A 162 16.82 -0.08 -13.20
CA GLU A 162 17.89 -0.17 -14.19
C GLU A 162 17.80 0.96 -15.22
N ASP A 163 16.60 1.31 -15.67
CA ASP A 163 16.33 2.36 -16.65
C ASP A 163 16.41 3.78 -16.09
N ALA A 164 16.19 3.96 -14.77
CA ALA A 164 16.23 5.27 -14.13
C ALA A 164 17.65 5.88 -14.10
N ASP A 165 17.74 7.21 -14.15
CA ASP A 165 19.02 7.93 -13.98
C ASP A 165 19.38 8.16 -12.51
N SER A 166 18.39 8.12 -11.61
CA SER A 166 18.51 8.42 -10.18
C SER A 166 17.33 7.85 -9.39
N LEU A 167 17.50 7.72 -8.07
CA LEU A 167 16.47 7.25 -7.15
C LEU A 167 16.20 8.30 -6.05
N LEU A 168 14.95 8.75 -5.96
CA LEU A 168 14.45 9.60 -4.87
C LEU A 168 13.57 8.80 -3.92
N VAL A 169 13.98 8.72 -2.65
CA VAL A 169 13.27 8.01 -1.59
C VAL A 169 12.53 8.99 -0.71
N LEU A 170 11.22 8.81 -0.55
CA LEU A 170 10.36 9.72 0.19
C LEU A 170 9.63 8.98 1.32
N GLY A 171 9.82 9.43 2.56
CA GLY A 171 8.94 9.09 3.69
C GLY A 171 8.88 7.62 4.06
N THR A 172 10.01 6.91 4.05
CA THR A 172 10.08 5.51 4.48
C THR A 172 11.31 5.24 5.36
N SER A 173 11.14 4.41 6.39
CA SER A 173 12.24 3.94 7.23
C SER A 173 13.10 2.88 6.55
N LEU A 174 12.61 2.25 5.47
CA LEU A 174 13.25 1.13 4.77
C LEU A 174 13.60 -0.05 5.69
N THR A 175 12.90 -0.23 6.81
CA THR A 175 13.14 -1.37 7.70
C THR A 175 12.68 -2.68 7.06
N THR A 176 11.60 -2.63 6.29
CA THR A 176 11.10 -3.75 5.48
C THR A 176 12.06 -4.05 4.33
N PHE A 177 12.47 -5.32 4.23
CA PHE A 177 13.49 -5.71 3.25
C PHE A 177 13.04 -5.52 1.79
N SER A 178 11.75 -5.66 1.50
CA SER A 178 11.20 -5.45 0.15
C SER A 178 11.43 -4.03 -0.37
N GLY A 179 11.26 -3.01 0.47
CA GLY A 179 11.61 -1.62 0.14
C GLY A 179 13.12 -1.39 0.12
N TYR A 180 13.85 -1.90 1.13
CA TYR A 180 15.31 -1.76 1.19
C TYR A 180 16.04 -2.38 -0.01
N ARG A 181 15.50 -3.46 -0.58
CA ARG A 181 16.08 -4.10 -1.76
C ARG A 181 16.16 -3.18 -2.99
N ILE A 182 15.25 -2.20 -3.10
CA ILE A 182 15.28 -1.19 -4.17
C ILE A 182 16.53 -0.31 -4.03
N ILE A 183 16.88 0.06 -2.79
CA ILE A 183 18.12 0.80 -2.52
C ILE A 183 19.34 -0.03 -2.92
N LEU A 184 19.36 -1.30 -2.53
CA LEU A 184 20.48 -2.19 -2.90
C LEU A 184 20.63 -2.31 -4.41
N GLN A 185 19.52 -2.45 -5.15
CA GLN A 185 19.52 -2.49 -6.62
C GLN A 185 20.05 -1.18 -7.22
N ALA A 186 19.59 -0.03 -6.72
CA ALA A 186 20.08 1.27 -7.18
C ALA A 186 21.56 1.48 -6.87
N THR A 187 22.04 1.05 -5.70
CA THR A 187 23.47 1.08 -5.35
C THR A 187 24.30 0.20 -6.27
N GLU A 188 23.85 -1.03 -6.54
CA GLU A 188 24.52 -1.98 -7.44
C GLU A 188 24.57 -1.44 -8.87
N ALA A 189 23.49 -0.79 -9.33
CA ALA A 189 23.42 -0.13 -10.62
C ALA A 189 24.07 1.27 -10.65
N VAL A 190 24.78 1.66 -9.58
CA VAL A 190 25.52 2.93 -9.44
C VAL A 190 24.65 4.16 -9.71
N LYS A 191 23.38 4.11 -9.28
CA LYS A 191 22.46 5.23 -9.40
C LYS A 191 22.68 6.23 -8.26
N PRO A 192 22.64 7.55 -8.51
CA PRO A 192 22.53 8.54 -7.45
C PRO A 192 21.25 8.34 -6.63
N ILE A 193 21.37 8.36 -5.31
CA ILE A 193 20.27 8.14 -4.37
C ILE A 193 20.14 9.38 -3.47
N ALA A 194 18.94 9.95 -3.45
CA ALA A 194 18.54 10.99 -2.51
C ALA A 194 17.41 10.51 -1.60
N ILE A 195 17.45 10.90 -0.32
CA ILE A 195 16.45 10.51 0.69
C ILE A 195 15.86 11.76 1.33
N VAL A 196 14.52 11.85 1.38
CA VAL A 196 13.78 12.81 2.20
C VAL A 196 12.93 12.03 3.21
N ASN A 197 13.31 12.09 4.49
CA ASN A 197 12.59 11.41 5.56
C ASN A 197 12.76 12.16 6.88
N ILE A 198 11.77 12.12 7.78
CA ILE A 198 11.87 12.83 9.07
C ILE A 198 12.96 12.22 9.94
N GLY A 199 12.98 10.88 10.04
CA GLY A 199 13.91 10.12 10.85
C GLY A 199 14.96 9.38 10.04
N ASP A 200 15.64 8.46 10.70
CA ASP A 200 16.63 7.60 10.06
C ASP A 200 16.01 6.53 9.17
N THR A 201 16.80 6.09 8.20
CA THR A 201 16.42 5.03 7.28
C THR A 201 17.50 3.97 7.24
N ARG A 202 17.12 2.72 6.98
CA ARG A 202 18.10 1.65 6.74
C ARG A 202 19.01 1.93 5.53
N GLY A 203 18.56 2.80 4.61
CA GLY A 203 19.27 3.17 3.38
C GLY A 203 20.24 4.34 3.51
N ASP A 204 20.39 4.95 4.69
CA ASP A 204 21.12 6.21 4.84
C ASP A 204 22.57 6.16 4.32
N SER A 205 23.27 5.05 4.54
CA SER A 205 24.67 4.88 4.11
C SER A 205 24.85 4.77 2.59
N HIS A 206 23.77 4.58 1.84
CA HIS A 206 23.79 4.45 0.38
C HIS A 206 23.48 5.78 -0.34
N ALA A 207 22.93 6.76 0.38
CA ALA A 207 22.47 8.01 -0.19
C ALA A 207 23.58 9.06 -0.27
N GLN A 208 23.68 9.74 -1.41
CA GLN A 208 24.58 10.89 -1.58
C GLN A 208 23.96 12.17 -0.98
N LEU A 209 22.63 12.22 -0.86
CA LEU A 209 21.92 13.32 -0.24
C LEU A 209 20.83 12.80 0.70
N LYS A 210 20.84 13.26 1.96
CA LYS A 210 19.76 13.02 2.92
C LYS A 210 19.25 14.35 3.46
N ILE A 211 17.95 14.59 3.31
CA ILE A 211 17.26 15.75 3.87
C ILE A 211 16.32 15.26 4.96
N ARG A 212 16.54 15.72 6.19
CA ARG A 212 15.64 15.45 7.31
C ARG A 212 14.49 16.44 7.32
N GLY A 213 13.27 15.97 7.07
CA GLY A 213 12.10 16.84 7.06
C GLY A 213 10.83 16.17 6.51
N ARG A 214 9.71 16.89 6.60
CA ARG A 214 8.43 16.44 6.05
C ARG A 214 8.48 16.59 4.53
N CYS A 215 8.22 15.50 3.80
CA CYS A 215 8.30 15.49 2.33
C CYS A 215 7.51 16.65 1.70
N GLY A 216 6.27 16.90 2.15
CA GLY A 216 5.46 17.99 1.61
C GLY A 216 6.07 19.39 1.78
N GLU A 217 6.83 19.64 2.85
CA GLU A 217 7.48 20.93 3.10
C GLU A 217 8.74 21.08 2.24
N ILE A 218 9.56 20.03 2.17
CA ILE A 218 10.79 20.00 1.37
C ILE A 218 10.47 20.10 -0.13
N LEU A 219 9.50 19.32 -0.63
CA LEU A 219 9.12 19.35 -2.04
C LEU A 219 8.48 20.68 -2.44
N LYS A 220 7.81 21.35 -1.50
CA LYS A 220 7.26 22.69 -1.73
C LYS A 220 8.36 23.75 -1.84
N SER A 221 9.47 23.63 -1.12
CA SER A 221 10.57 24.60 -1.19
C SER A 221 11.39 24.51 -2.48
N ILE A 222 11.53 23.31 -3.05
CA ILE A 222 12.25 23.12 -4.34
C ILE A 222 11.35 23.39 -5.56
N GLY A 223 10.02 23.25 -5.42
CA GLY A 223 9.09 23.43 -6.53
C GLY A 223 9.36 22.43 -7.67
N ASN A 224 9.40 22.90 -8.92
CA ASN A 224 9.65 22.04 -10.09
C ASN A 224 11.13 22.02 -10.50
N LYS A 225 12.04 22.49 -9.64
CA LYS A 225 13.47 22.53 -9.90
C LYS A 225 14.09 21.18 -9.48
N LEU A 226 13.94 20.18 -10.34
CA LEU A 226 14.65 18.90 -10.31
C LEU A 226 15.63 18.82 -11.49
#